data_AF-A0A382MSD6-F1
#
_entry.id   AF-A0A382MSD6-F1
#
_cell.length_a   1.000
_cell.length_b   1.000
_cell.length_c   1.000
_cell.angle_alpha   90.00
_cell.angle_beta   90.00
_cell.angle_gamma   90.00
#
_symmetry.space_group_name_H-M   'P 1'
#
loop_
_entity.id
_entity.type
_entity.pdbx_description
1 polymer ?
#
loop_
_entity_poly.entity_id
_entity_poly.type
_entity_poly.pdbx_seq_one_letter_code
_entity_poly.pdbx_strand_id
1 'polypeptide(L)'
;MVLLTRPLTQVGNLQSLLDDSDLDYVLFPSFEINKIDTVLPSERYDVIIFISVNAVIHSEEYFSQLFVEPLKVFAVGPTTAKKLTDKGVKVDAYPLENASSQELLAMPECG
;
A
#
# COMPACT_ATOMS: atom_id res chain seq x y z
N MET A 1 11.85 -26.36 4.73
CA MET A 1 12.54 -25.45 3.80
C MET A 1 11.53 -24.67 2.96
N VAL A 2 11.45 -23.36 3.18
CA VAL A 2 10.54 -22.42 2.50
C VAL A 2 11.36 -21.49 1.59
N LEU A 3 10.88 -21.21 0.38
CA LEU A 3 11.53 -20.25 -0.52
C LEU A 3 10.87 -18.88 -0.42
N LEU A 4 11.63 -17.85 -0.06
CA LEU A 4 11.11 -16.49 0.10
C LEU A 4 11.37 -15.66 -1.15
N THR A 5 10.30 -15.36 -1.89
CA THR A 5 10.37 -14.69 -3.20
C THR A 5 10.08 -13.19 -3.17
N ARG A 6 9.76 -12.64 -1.99
CA ARG A 6 9.48 -11.21 -1.80
C ARG A 6 10.75 -10.35 -2.02
N PRO A 7 10.60 -9.06 -2.33
CA PRO A 7 11.72 -8.13 -2.36
C PRO A 7 12.44 -8.12 -1.02
N LEU A 8 13.76 -7.96 -1.04
CA LEU A 8 14.60 -8.01 0.17
C LEU A 8 14.15 -7.01 1.24
N THR A 9 13.73 -5.82 0.83
CA THR A 9 13.27 -4.76 1.75
C THR A 9 11.93 -5.09 2.45
N GLN A 10 11.22 -6.14 2.02
CA GLN A 10 9.88 -6.50 2.49
C GLN A 10 9.77 -7.92 3.05
N VAL A 11 10.89 -8.65 3.14
CA VAL A 11 10.90 -10.03 3.63
C VAL A 11 11.01 -10.13 5.15
N GLY A 12 11.48 -9.08 5.84
CA GLY A 12 11.84 -9.11 7.26
C GLY A 12 10.77 -9.69 8.20
N ASN A 13 9.51 -9.23 8.11
CA ASN A 13 8.44 -9.77 8.95
C ASN A 13 8.21 -11.27 8.73
N LEU A 14 8.33 -11.75 7.49
CA LEU A 14 8.15 -13.17 7.19
C LEU A 14 9.35 -13.99 7.69
N GLN A 15 10.57 -13.45 7.61
CA GLN A 15 11.74 -14.09 8.21
C GLN A 15 11.55 -14.26 9.72
N SER A 16 11.18 -13.19 10.44
CA SER A 16 10.97 -13.27 11.89
C SER A 16 9.93 -14.33 12.27
N LEU A 17 8.82 -14.42 11.53
CA LEU A 17 7.81 -15.46 11.79
C LEU A 17 8.31 -16.89 11.54
N LEU A 18 9.20 -17.09 10.56
CA LEU A 18 9.78 -18.40 10.27
C LEU A 18 10.86 -18.76 11.29
N ASP A 19 11.67 -17.78 11.69
CA ASP A 19 12.66 -17.91 12.77
C ASP A 19 11.96 -18.29 14.09
N ASP A 20 10.90 -17.58 14.46
CA ASP A 20 10.09 -17.85 15.67
C ASP A 20 9.40 -19.23 15.66
N SER A 21 9.28 -19.84 14.48
CA SER A 21 8.66 -21.15 14.28
C SER A 21 9.67 -22.29 14.05
N ASP A 22 10.98 -22.03 14.19
CA ASP A 22 12.07 -22.98 13.91
C ASP A 22 11.99 -23.58 12.48
N LEU A 23 11.60 -22.77 11.48
CA LEU A 23 11.45 -23.21 10.08
C LEU A 23 12.59 -22.71 9.19
N ASP A 24 13.29 -23.63 8.53
CA ASP A 24 14.32 -23.30 7.54
C ASP A 24 13.74 -22.57 6.31
N TYR A 25 14.44 -21.53 5.86
CA TYR A 25 14.14 -20.83 4.62
C TYR A 25 15.36 -20.41 3.81
N VAL A 26 15.14 -20.11 2.53
CA VAL A 26 16.14 -19.55 1.61
C VAL A 26 15.57 -18.28 0.98
N LEU A 27 16.38 -17.22 0.97
CA LEU A 27 16.06 -15.97 0.28
C LEU A 27 16.27 -16.14 -1.23
N PHE A 28 15.23 -15.86 -2.01
CA PHE A 28 15.27 -15.85 -3.47
C PHE A 28 14.42 -14.67 -4.00
N PRO A 29 14.83 -13.41 -3.76
CA PRO A 29 14.06 -12.26 -4.19
C PRO A 29 13.90 -12.28 -5.71
N SER A 30 12.66 -12.47 -6.20
CA SER A 30 12.39 -12.64 -7.62
C SER A 30 12.04 -11.33 -8.34
N PHE A 31 11.92 -10.24 -7.58
CA PHE A 31 11.65 -8.90 -8.09
C PHE A 31 12.09 -7.81 -7.11
N GLU A 32 12.20 -6.59 -7.63
CA GLU A 32 12.53 -5.39 -6.89
C GLU A 32 11.41 -4.35 -7.04
N ILE A 33 11.36 -3.41 -6.10
CA ILE A 33 10.45 -2.27 -6.15
C ILE A 33 11.31 -1.03 -6.37
N ASN A 34 11.22 -0.47 -7.57
CA ASN A 34 11.97 0.72 -7.95
C ASN A 34 11.00 1.89 -8.08
N LYS A 35 11.37 3.03 -7.50
CA LYS A 35 10.66 4.29 -7.68
C LYS A 35 10.76 4.72 -9.15
N ILE A 36 9.67 5.23 -9.69
CA ILE A 36 9.64 5.83 -11.03
C ILE A 36 9.52 7.34 -10.85
N ASP A 37 10.38 8.09 -11.53
CA ASP A 37 10.27 9.54 -11.61
C ASP A 37 9.12 9.89 -12.57
N THR A 38 8.15 10.62 -12.06
CA THR A 38 6.94 10.99 -12.80
C THR A 38 6.57 12.43 -12.52
N VAL A 39 5.76 13.00 -13.40
CA VAL A 39 5.15 14.33 -13.20
C VAL A 39 3.71 14.12 -12.82
N LEU A 40 3.25 14.82 -11.78
CA LEU A 40 1.84 14.78 -11.41
C LEU A 40 0.97 15.33 -12.55
N PRO A 41 -0.15 14.67 -12.86
CA PRO A 41 -1.15 15.25 -13.75
C PRO A 41 -1.60 16.61 -13.23
N SER A 42 -1.85 17.56 -14.14
CA SER A 42 -2.42 18.87 -13.79
C SER A 42 -3.93 18.82 -13.54
N GLU A 43 -4.56 17.68 -13.82
CA GLU A 43 -5.97 17.43 -13.63
C GLU A 43 -6.30 17.30 -12.14
N ARG A 44 -7.50 17.76 -11.75
CA ARG A 44 -8.03 17.51 -10.42
C ARG A 44 -8.87 16.24 -10.44
N TYR A 45 -8.71 15.44 -9.41
CA TYR A 45 -9.49 14.23 -9.20
C TYR A 45 -10.34 14.41 -7.95
N ASP A 46 -11.56 13.88 -7.98
CA ASP A 46 -12.43 13.81 -6.80
C ASP A 46 -12.01 12.67 -5.86
N VAL A 47 -11.24 11.71 -6.38
CA VAL A 47 -10.87 10.48 -5.68
C VAL A 47 -9.43 10.06 -5.99
N ILE A 48 -8.69 9.62 -4.97
CA ILE A 48 -7.42 8.90 -5.10
C ILE A 48 -7.54 7.53 -4.41
N ILE A 49 -7.07 6.47 -5.08
CA ILE A 49 -7.08 5.10 -4.55
C ILE A 49 -5.65 4.58 -4.42
N PHE A 50 -5.27 4.21 -3.20
CA PHE A 50 -3.97 3.60 -2.90
C PHE A 50 -4.09 2.07 -2.84
N ILE A 51 -3.51 1.39 -3.82
CA ILE A 51 -3.61 -0.07 -3.95
C ILE A 51 -2.45 -0.85 -3.31
N SER A 52 -1.47 -0.16 -2.71
CA SER A 52 -0.39 -0.82 -1.97
C SER A 52 0.33 0.15 -1.04
N VAL A 53 1.05 -0.38 -0.05
CA VAL A 53 1.98 0.37 0.80
C VAL A 53 3.07 1.06 -0.03
N ASN A 54 3.52 0.44 -1.13
CA ASN A 54 4.53 1.02 -2.01
C ASN A 54 4.02 2.29 -2.70
N ALA A 55 2.75 2.31 -3.11
CA ALA A 55 2.15 3.51 -3.68
C ALA A 55 2.17 4.67 -2.67
N VAL A 56 1.89 4.40 -1.38
CA VAL A 56 1.97 5.41 -0.31
C VAL A 56 3.39 5.93 -0.12
N ILE A 57 4.38 5.02 -0.08
CA ILE A 57 5.80 5.39 0.11
C ILE A 57 6.30 6.25 -1.06
N HIS A 58 6.00 5.83 -2.30
CA HIS A 58 6.56 6.49 -3.48
C HIS A 58 5.84 7.77 -3.88
N SER A 59 4.61 8.01 -3.43
CA SER A 59 3.92 9.27 -3.69
C SER A 59 3.94 10.28 -2.54
N GLU A 60 4.60 9.95 -1.43
CA GLU A 60 4.71 10.82 -0.24
C GLU A 60 5.21 12.24 -0.58
N GLU A 61 6.20 12.35 -1.47
CA GLU A 61 6.76 13.63 -1.90
C GLU A 61 5.73 14.53 -2.62
N TYR A 62 4.65 13.93 -3.13
CA TYR A 62 3.59 14.61 -3.88
C TYR A 62 2.35 14.91 -3.02
N PHE A 63 2.29 14.50 -1.75
CA PHE A 63 1.09 14.61 -0.92
C PHE A 63 0.52 16.04 -0.83
N SER A 64 1.40 17.04 -0.71
CA SER A 64 0.98 18.45 -0.67
C SER A 64 0.25 18.94 -1.94
N GLN A 65 0.48 18.27 -3.07
CA GLN A 65 -0.13 18.58 -4.36
C GLN A 65 -1.32 17.66 -4.66
N LEU A 66 -1.27 16.41 -4.19
CA LEU A 66 -2.33 15.42 -4.39
C LEU A 66 -3.57 15.71 -3.55
N PHE A 67 -3.41 16.07 -2.28
CA PHE A 67 -4.53 16.20 -1.34
C PHE A 67 -5.10 17.62 -1.29
N VAL A 68 -5.68 18.06 -2.41
CA VAL A 68 -6.37 19.35 -2.52
C VAL A 68 -7.87 19.14 -2.34
N GLU A 69 -8.42 19.66 -1.26
CA GLU A 69 -9.84 19.51 -0.92
C GLU A 69 -10.79 20.22 -1.93
N PRO A 70 -12.00 19.67 -2.19
CA PRO A 70 -12.51 18.41 -1.66
C PRO A 70 -11.91 17.18 -2.38
N LEU A 71 -11.44 16.19 -1.62
CA LEU A 71 -10.90 14.94 -2.19
C LEU A 71 -11.19 13.73 -1.29
N LYS A 72 -11.65 12.62 -1.87
CA LYS A 72 -11.74 11.34 -1.17
C LYS A 72 -10.47 10.50 -1.36
N VAL A 73 -9.99 9.88 -0.30
CA VAL A 73 -8.84 8.98 -0.30
C VAL A 73 -9.27 7.58 0.14
N PHE A 74 -9.07 6.60 -0.73
CA PHE A 74 -9.34 5.19 -0.43
C PHE A 74 -8.05 4.38 -0.37
N ALA A 75 -8.10 3.29 0.39
CA ALA A 75 -7.04 2.30 0.41
C ALA A 75 -7.61 0.91 0.11
N VAL A 76 -6.83 0.05 -0.55
CA VAL A 76 -7.26 -1.33 -0.87
C VAL A 76 -7.39 -2.23 0.36
N GLY A 77 -6.87 -1.80 1.52
CA GLY A 77 -6.97 -2.57 2.75
C GLY A 77 -6.23 -1.96 3.94
N PRO A 78 -6.27 -2.62 5.11
CA PRO A 78 -5.91 -2.02 6.39
C PRO A 78 -4.44 -1.61 6.50
N THR A 79 -3.52 -2.40 5.94
CA THR A 79 -2.09 -2.09 5.98
C THR A 79 -1.75 -0.83 5.19
N THR A 80 -2.39 -0.65 4.03
CA THR A 80 -2.20 0.56 3.20
C THR A 80 -2.84 1.76 3.87
N ALA A 81 -4.05 1.61 4.43
CA ALA A 81 -4.73 2.66 5.18
C ALA A 81 -3.92 3.12 6.40
N LYS A 82 -3.37 2.17 7.18
CA LYS A 82 -2.48 2.47 8.29
C LYS A 82 -1.26 3.28 7.84
N LYS A 83 -0.62 2.90 6.73
CA LYS A 83 0.54 3.63 6.21
C LYS A 83 0.20 5.07 5.83
N LEU A 84 -0.98 5.32 5.26
CA LEU A 84 -1.48 6.67 4.95
C LEU A 84 -1.72 7.47 6.24
N THR A 85 -2.40 6.88 7.22
CA THR A 85 -2.68 7.52 8.51
C THR A 85 -1.40 7.85 9.28
N ASP A 86 -0.39 6.96 9.28
CA ASP A 86 0.93 7.19 9.87
C ASP A 86 1.66 8.40 9.23
N LYS A 87 1.25 8.80 8.01
CA LYS A 87 1.75 9.97 7.28
C LYS A 87 0.82 11.19 7.39
N GLY A 88 -0.19 11.13 8.26
CA GLY A 88 -1.14 12.22 8.48
C GLY A 88 -2.23 12.36 7.41
N VAL A 89 -2.37 11.38 6.51
CA VAL A 89 -3.43 11.37 5.49
C VAL A 89 -4.68 10.72 6.06
N LYS A 90 -5.80 11.42 6.00
CA LYS A 90 -7.11 10.85 6.34
C LYS A 90 -7.57 9.92 5.21
N VAL A 91 -7.92 8.69 5.56
CA VAL A 91 -8.50 7.70 4.62
C VAL A 91 -10.00 7.64 4.84
N ASP A 92 -10.78 7.80 3.79
CA ASP A 92 -12.24 7.82 3.84
C ASP A 92 -12.83 6.41 3.97
N ALA A 93 -12.32 5.44 3.21
CA ALA A 93 -12.75 4.05 3.35
C ALA A 93 -11.69 3.03 2.87
N TYR A 94 -11.79 1.82 3.41
CA TYR A 94 -11.05 0.63 2.99
C TYR A 94 -11.71 -0.64 3.57
N PRO A 95 -11.61 -1.79 2.90
CA PRO A 95 -12.15 -3.05 3.42
C PRO A 95 -11.34 -3.52 4.65
N LEU A 96 -12.02 -3.95 5.71
CA LEU A 96 -11.40 -4.33 6.98
C LEU A 96 -10.83 -5.75 7.00
N GLU A 97 -11.53 -6.71 6.39
CA GLU A 97 -11.16 -8.14 6.47
C GLU A 97 -10.44 -8.62 5.21
N ASN A 98 -10.98 -8.33 4.03
CA ASN A 98 -10.47 -8.83 2.75
C ASN A 98 -9.89 -7.69 1.91
N ALA A 99 -8.58 -7.45 2.03
CA ALA A 99 -7.90 -6.44 1.24
C ALA A 99 -7.88 -6.83 -0.25
N SER A 100 -8.77 -6.23 -1.05
CA SER A 100 -8.79 -6.39 -2.51
C SER A 100 -9.49 -5.22 -3.19
N SER A 101 -9.23 -5.04 -4.49
CA SER A 101 -9.89 -4.00 -5.28
C SER A 101 -11.39 -4.25 -5.43
N GLN A 102 -11.81 -5.51 -5.46
CA GLN A 102 -13.23 -5.91 -5.55
C GLN A 102 -13.99 -5.56 -4.28
N GLU A 103 -13.38 -5.85 -3.13
CA GLU A 103 -13.98 -5.54 -1.82
C GLU A 103 -14.05 -4.03 -1.60
N LEU A 104 -13.03 -3.28 -2.02
CA LEU A 104 -13.09 -1.82 -2.02
C LEU A 104 -14.22 -1.31 -2.92
N LEU A 105 -14.35 -1.82 -4.15
CA LEU A 105 -15.40 -1.40 -5.08
C LEU A 105 -16.82 -1.70 -4.55
N ALA A 106 -16.98 -2.77 -3.76
CA ALA A 106 -18.26 -3.15 -3.17
C ALA A 106 -18.67 -2.29 -1.97
N MET A 107 -17.78 -1.42 -1.47
CA MET A 107 -18.07 -0.55 -0.33
C MET A 107 -19.11 0.53 -0.69
N PRO A 108 -20.08 0.82 0.20
CA PRO A 108 -21.07 1.89 -0.02
C PRO A 108 -20.44 3.26 -0.30
N GLU A 109 -19.27 3.53 0.26
CA GLU A 109 -18.53 4.78 0.13
C GLU A 109 -17.95 5.00 -1.29
N CYS A 110 -17.88 3.94 -2.10
CA CYS A 110 -17.44 3.97 -3.49
C CYS A 110 -18.60 4.12 -4.50
N GLY A 111 -19.86 4.11 -4.04
CA GLY A 111 -21.07 4.30 -4.87
C GLY A 111 -21.54 5.74 -5.02
#